data_AF-A0A6P6G9S4-F1
#
_entry.id   AF-A0A6P6G9S4-F1
#
_cell.length_a   1.000
_cell.length_b   1.000
_cell.length_c   1.000
_cell.angle_alpha   90.00
_cell.angle_beta   90.00
_cell.angle_gamma   90.00
#
_symmetry.space_group_name_H-M   'P 1'
#
loop_
_entity.id
_entity.type
_entity.pdbx_description
1 polymer ?
#
loop_
_entity_poly.entity_id
_entity_poly.type
_entity_poly.pdbx_seq_one_letter_code
_entity_poly.pdbx_strand_id
1 'polypeptide(L)'
;MASKLFRQYGLWSRYADADLYPSEDLVYTVGVCDYTTDWFFAQVTRKIDVGNEDNDDDTYVGTTWQIRFEDQNIDVSGTYTLRVAIASATLAELQVRVNDPDATVPLYSSGLIGRDNAVARHGIRGLHSLHSISIDGSLLIEGVNTIFLTQPRNDDEFRSFMYDYLRFEGPPN
;
A
#
# COMPACT_ATOMS: atom_id res chain seq x y z
N MET A 1 -16.89 -5.05 27.48
CA MET A 1 -16.78 -5.47 26.07
C MET A 1 -17.77 -4.64 25.26
N ALA A 2 -17.32 -3.58 24.60
CA ALA A 2 -18.15 -2.86 23.64
C ALA A 2 -18.16 -3.67 22.34
N SER A 3 -19.36 -4.02 21.87
CA SER A 3 -19.57 -4.90 20.73
C SER A 3 -18.88 -4.38 19.45
N LYS A 4 -18.13 -5.26 18.76
CA LYS A 4 -17.55 -5.07 17.41
C LYS A 4 -18.55 -4.44 16.41
N LEU A 5 -19.87 -4.59 16.64
CA LEU A 5 -20.98 -4.03 15.86
C LEU A 5 -20.98 -2.50 15.60
N PHE A 6 -20.28 -1.68 16.39
CA PHE A 6 -20.30 -0.22 16.17
C PHE A 6 -19.17 0.31 15.28
N ARG A 7 -18.28 -0.56 14.78
CA ARG A 7 -17.04 -0.13 14.09
C ARG A 7 -16.86 -0.65 12.67
N GLN A 8 -17.77 -1.46 12.13
CA GLN A 8 -17.59 -1.99 10.78
C GLN A 8 -18.92 -2.48 10.21
N TYR A 9 -19.35 -1.89 9.09
CA TYR A 9 -20.48 -2.41 8.29
C TYR A 9 -20.02 -3.41 7.20
N GLY A 10 -18.86 -4.06 7.40
CA GLY A 10 -18.32 -5.05 6.46
C GLY A 10 -17.76 -4.49 5.15
N LEU A 11 -17.47 -3.18 5.05
CA LEU A 11 -16.96 -2.59 3.81
C LEU A 11 -15.51 -3.00 3.54
N TRP A 12 -14.65 -2.85 4.54
CA TRP A 12 -13.24 -3.26 4.46
C TRP A 12 -13.05 -4.76 4.62
N SER A 13 -14.02 -5.43 5.24
CA SER A 13 -14.00 -6.89 5.27
C SER A 13 -14.08 -7.43 3.85
N ARG A 14 -14.67 -6.78 2.83
CA ARG A 14 -14.61 -7.31 1.45
C ARG A 14 -13.23 -7.27 0.79
N TYR A 15 -12.32 -6.42 1.27
CA TYR A 15 -10.91 -6.44 0.86
C TYR A 15 -10.12 -7.48 1.67
N ALA A 16 -10.45 -7.61 2.97
CA ALA A 16 -9.81 -8.58 3.86
C ALA A 16 -10.34 -10.03 3.70
N ASP A 17 -11.58 -10.17 3.26
CA ASP A 17 -12.28 -11.39 2.90
C ASP A 17 -11.76 -11.81 1.53
N ALA A 18 -11.60 -13.11 1.37
CA ALA A 18 -10.97 -13.78 0.25
C ALA A 18 -11.65 -13.56 -1.13
N ASP A 19 -12.63 -12.65 -1.26
CA ASP A 19 -13.40 -12.43 -2.47
C ASP A 19 -12.62 -11.66 -3.56
N LEU A 20 -11.78 -10.68 -3.19
CA LEU A 20 -11.04 -9.85 -4.16
C LEU A 20 -9.55 -10.21 -4.23
N TYR A 21 -8.94 -10.49 -3.08
CA TYR A 21 -7.49 -10.72 -2.94
C TYR A 21 -7.22 -11.94 -2.03
N PRO A 22 -7.64 -13.16 -2.42
CA PRO A 22 -7.56 -14.35 -1.57
C PRO A 22 -6.11 -14.74 -1.21
N SER A 23 -5.19 -14.56 -2.14
CA SER A 23 -3.80 -15.02 -2.02
C SER A 23 -2.76 -14.01 -2.47
N GLU A 24 -3.16 -12.98 -3.20
CA GLU A 24 -2.30 -11.99 -3.82
C GLU A 24 -2.79 -10.59 -3.48
N ASP A 25 -1.88 -9.62 -3.43
CA ASP A 25 -2.21 -8.21 -3.19
C ASP A 25 -2.39 -7.45 -4.52
N LEU A 26 -2.84 -6.19 -4.44
CA LEU A 26 -3.09 -5.32 -5.59
C LEU A 26 -1.88 -5.24 -6.54
N VAL A 27 -2.12 -5.51 -7.84
CA VAL A 27 -1.17 -5.24 -8.92
C VAL A 27 -1.80 -4.25 -9.89
N TYR A 28 -1.26 -3.03 -9.92
CA TYR A 28 -1.70 -1.96 -10.81
C TYR A 28 -0.69 -1.76 -11.94
N THR A 29 -1.09 -1.95 -13.19
CA THR A 29 -0.23 -1.74 -14.35
C THR A 29 -0.60 -0.44 -15.07
N VAL A 30 0.31 0.53 -15.06
CA VAL A 30 0.14 1.84 -15.70
C VAL A 30 -0.09 1.65 -17.20
N GLY A 31 -1.13 2.29 -17.73
CA GLY A 31 -1.51 2.21 -19.15
C GLY A 31 -2.38 0.99 -19.50
N VAL A 32 -2.59 0.05 -18.57
CA VAL A 32 -3.44 -1.14 -18.76
C VAL A 32 -4.64 -1.13 -17.80
N CYS A 33 -4.40 -0.88 -16.51
CA CYS A 33 -5.44 -0.83 -15.48
C CYS A 33 -6.21 0.50 -15.51
N ASP A 34 -7.49 0.46 -15.15
CA ASP A 34 -8.34 1.65 -14.97
C ASP A 34 -8.32 2.08 -13.50
N TYR A 35 -7.87 3.30 -13.22
CA TYR A 35 -7.78 3.81 -11.85
C TYR A 35 -9.14 3.94 -11.14
N THR A 36 -10.25 3.96 -11.89
CA THR A 36 -11.60 4.08 -11.31
C THR A 36 -12.13 2.76 -10.76
N THR A 37 -11.60 1.62 -11.22
CA THR A 37 -12.07 0.28 -10.86
C THR A 37 -10.97 -0.62 -10.30
N ASP A 38 -9.74 -0.48 -10.77
CA ASP A 38 -8.64 -1.41 -10.53
C ASP A 38 -7.64 -0.85 -9.50
N TRP A 39 -7.83 0.38 -9.05
CA TRP A 39 -7.08 0.95 -7.93
C TRP A 39 -7.96 1.03 -6.69
N PHE A 40 -7.52 0.37 -5.63
CA PHE A 40 -8.15 0.54 -4.33
C PHE A 40 -7.47 1.70 -3.60
N PHE A 41 -8.24 2.66 -3.08
CA PHE A 41 -7.64 3.82 -2.43
C PHE A 41 -7.14 3.52 -1.01
N ALA A 42 -7.58 2.43 -0.38
CA ALA A 42 -7.23 2.11 1.01
C ALA A 42 -6.42 0.81 1.12
N GLN A 43 -5.12 0.90 1.39
CA GLN A 43 -4.33 -0.30 1.68
C GLN A 43 -4.58 -0.75 3.11
N VAL A 44 -5.17 -1.92 3.29
CA VAL A 44 -5.46 -2.54 4.59
C VAL A 44 -4.70 -3.85 4.74
N THR A 45 -4.69 -4.39 5.96
CA THR A 45 -4.18 -5.75 6.20
C THR A 45 -5.08 -6.79 5.55
N ARG A 46 -4.50 -7.95 5.22
CA ARG A 46 -5.24 -9.09 4.69
C ARG A 46 -5.46 -10.11 5.80
N LYS A 47 -6.69 -10.61 5.92
CA LYS A 47 -7.02 -11.69 6.85
C LYS A 47 -6.54 -13.01 6.27
N ILE A 48 -5.94 -13.86 7.09
CA ILE A 48 -5.56 -15.23 6.72
C ILE A 48 -6.30 -16.23 7.59
N ASP A 49 -6.77 -17.30 6.97
CA ASP A 49 -7.28 -18.46 7.71
C ASP A 49 -6.08 -19.34 8.11
N VAL A 50 -5.92 -19.54 9.41
CA VAL A 50 -4.83 -20.34 9.99
C VAL A 50 -5.26 -21.78 10.29
N GLY A 51 -6.49 -22.18 9.94
CA GLY A 51 -6.95 -23.57 9.99
C GLY A 51 -7.05 -24.17 11.39
N ASN A 52 -6.99 -23.35 12.44
CA ASN A 52 -7.19 -23.81 13.81
C ASN A 52 -8.66 -23.65 14.17
N GLU A 53 -9.38 -24.78 14.19
CA GLU A 53 -10.81 -24.90 14.50
C GLU A 53 -11.20 -24.31 15.88
N ASP A 54 -10.22 -24.01 16.74
CA ASP A 54 -10.41 -23.60 18.14
C ASP A 54 -10.09 -22.11 18.45
N ASN A 55 -9.60 -21.31 17.49
CA ASN A 55 -9.24 -19.90 17.75
C ASN A 55 -10.24 -18.92 17.10
N ASP A 56 -10.97 -18.16 17.93
CA ASP A 56 -11.87 -17.07 17.53
C ASP A 56 -11.12 -15.75 17.19
N ASP A 57 -9.78 -15.81 17.13
CA ASP A 57 -8.91 -14.65 16.88
C ASP A 57 -8.49 -14.60 15.40
N ASP A 58 -9.00 -13.59 14.70
CA ASP A 58 -8.62 -13.26 13.33
C ASP A 58 -7.10 -12.99 13.24
N THR A 59 -6.43 -13.66 12.29
CA THR A 59 -5.00 -13.40 12.02
C THR A 59 -4.84 -12.55 10.77
N TYR A 60 -3.99 -11.51 10.87
CA TYR A 60 -3.75 -10.57 9.78
C TYR A 60 -2.29 -10.63 9.31
N VAL A 61 -2.10 -10.33 8.03
CA VAL A 61 -0.79 -10.13 7.42
C VAL A 61 -0.73 -8.76 6.75
N GLY A 62 0.48 -8.19 6.72
CA GLY A 62 0.74 -6.98 5.94
C GLY A 62 0.55 -7.23 4.44
N THR A 63 0.38 -6.16 3.68
CA THR A 63 0.14 -6.23 2.23
C THR A 63 1.22 -5.48 1.46
N THR A 64 1.53 -5.95 0.26
CA THR A 64 2.50 -5.33 -0.65
C THR A 64 1.85 -5.10 -2.01
N TRP A 65 1.53 -3.84 -2.30
CA TRP A 65 0.97 -3.45 -3.59
C TRP A 65 2.06 -3.24 -4.63
N GLN A 66 1.78 -3.60 -5.89
CA GLN A 66 2.70 -3.47 -7.01
C GLN A 66 2.19 -2.42 -7.98
N ILE A 67 3.03 -1.46 -8.33
CA ILE A 67 2.77 -0.50 -9.41
C ILE A 67 3.76 -0.79 -10.52
N ARG A 68 3.28 -1.39 -11.61
CA ARG A 68 4.07 -1.75 -12.78
C ARG A 68 3.95 -0.66 -13.84
N PHE A 69 5.07 -0.25 -14.42
CA PHE A 69 5.10 0.73 -15.50
C PHE A 69 6.25 0.41 -16.45
N GLU A 70 6.10 0.78 -17.71
CA GLU A 70 7.12 0.60 -18.73
C GLU A 70 7.77 1.94 -19.06
N ASP A 71 9.10 1.98 -19.06
CA ASP A 71 9.87 3.13 -19.49
C ASP A 71 11.05 2.68 -20.34
N GLN A 72 11.16 3.21 -21.55
CA GLN A 72 12.19 2.86 -22.53
C GLN A 72 13.36 3.86 -22.52
N ASN A 73 13.28 4.94 -21.73
CA ASN A 73 14.27 6.02 -21.71
C ASN A 73 14.67 6.36 -20.27
N ILE A 74 15.34 5.43 -19.60
CA ILE A 74 15.83 5.64 -18.24
C ILE A 74 17.12 6.49 -18.26
N ASP A 75 17.11 7.61 -17.53
CA ASP A 75 18.33 8.32 -17.18
C ASP A 75 18.95 7.66 -15.94
N VAL A 76 19.88 6.75 -16.17
CA VAL A 76 20.61 6.01 -15.11
C VAL A 76 21.37 6.94 -14.17
N SER A 77 21.74 8.14 -14.62
CA SER A 77 22.43 9.15 -13.79
C SER A 77 21.48 10.12 -13.08
N GLY A 78 20.21 10.08 -13.45
CA GLY A 78 19.17 10.96 -12.95
C GLY A 78 18.64 10.52 -11.59
N THR A 79 17.97 11.46 -10.90
CA THR A 79 17.19 11.15 -9.70
C THR A 79 15.71 11.37 -10.00
N TYR A 80 14.96 10.28 -9.94
CA TYR A 80 13.51 10.28 -10.08
C TYR A 80 12.86 10.58 -8.73
N THR A 81 11.63 11.10 -8.75
CA THR A 81 10.88 11.43 -7.52
C THR A 81 9.54 10.71 -7.50
N LEU A 82 9.36 9.83 -6.52
CA LEU A 82 8.05 9.27 -6.17
C LEU A 82 7.40 10.13 -5.09
N ARG A 83 6.23 10.67 -5.39
CA ARG A 83 5.38 11.41 -4.45
C ARG A 83 4.23 10.53 -4.02
N VAL A 84 4.10 10.33 -2.71
CA VAL A 84 3.03 9.56 -2.08
C VAL A 84 2.25 10.47 -1.15
N ALA A 85 1.07 10.90 -1.58
CA ALA A 85 0.13 11.64 -0.77
C ALA A 85 -0.83 10.67 -0.08
N ILE A 86 -0.86 10.75 1.24
CA ILE A 86 -1.66 9.90 2.11
C ILE A 86 -2.73 10.78 2.74
N ALA A 87 -4.00 10.51 2.47
CA ALA A 87 -5.14 11.19 3.06
C ALA A 87 -5.37 10.77 4.53
N SER A 88 -4.94 9.57 4.91
CA SER A 88 -5.10 9.00 6.26
C SER A 88 -4.15 7.82 6.48
N ALA A 89 -3.66 7.64 7.71
CA ALA A 89 -2.92 6.46 8.13
C ALA A 89 -3.32 6.01 9.55
N THR A 90 -3.52 4.71 9.73
CA THR A 90 -3.88 4.12 11.03
C THR A 90 -2.77 3.18 11.47
N LEU A 91 -1.86 3.69 12.31
CA LEU A 91 -0.73 2.94 12.89
C LEU A 91 0.04 2.07 11.87
N ALA A 92 0.23 2.61 10.68
CA ALA A 92 0.83 1.91 9.55
C ALA A 92 2.26 2.38 9.29
N GLU A 93 3.00 1.63 8.47
CA GLU A 93 4.35 1.98 8.04
C GLU A 93 4.44 1.78 6.53
N LEU A 94 4.84 2.82 5.80
CA LEU A 94 4.99 2.75 4.35
C LEU A 94 6.44 2.38 4.07
N GLN A 95 6.64 1.22 3.48
CA GLN A 95 7.93 0.82 2.91
C GLN A 95 7.85 0.84 1.40
N VAL A 96 8.86 1.43 0.74
CA VAL A 96 8.96 1.45 -0.72
C VAL A 96 10.18 0.65 -1.16
N ARG A 97 9.97 -0.23 -2.14
CA ARG A 97 11.02 -0.95 -2.87
C ARG A 97 10.83 -0.76 -4.37
N VAL A 98 11.90 -0.95 -5.13
CA VAL A 98 11.91 -0.78 -6.59
C VAL A 98 12.60 -2.00 -7.20
N ASN A 99 11.91 -2.67 -8.13
CA ASN A 99 12.34 -3.84 -8.91
C ASN A 99 12.73 -5.12 -8.13
N ASP A 100 13.13 -5.01 -6.86
CA ASP A 100 13.39 -6.12 -5.95
C ASP A 100 12.43 -6.04 -4.74
N PRO A 101 11.38 -6.88 -4.69
CA PRO A 101 10.44 -6.90 -3.55
C PRO A 101 11.07 -7.46 -2.27
N ASP A 102 12.12 -8.27 -2.38
CA ASP A 102 12.74 -8.99 -1.27
C ASP A 102 13.99 -8.28 -0.73
N ALA A 103 14.29 -7.07 -1.25
CA ALA A 103 15.37 -6.24 -0.78
C ALA A 103 15.32 -6.08 0.74
N THR A 104 16.39 -6.54 1.42
CA THR A 104 16.51 -6.58 2.88
C THR A 104 16.23 -5.22 3.52
N VAL A 105 16.72 -4.15 2.89
CA VAL A 105 16.49 -2.78 3.32
C VAL A 105 15.57 -2.12 2.29
N PRO A 106 14.39 -1.62 2.69
CA PRO A 106 13.56 -0.86 1.77
C PRO A 106 14.26 0.44 1.38
N LEU A 107 14.06 0.90 0.15
CA LEU A 107 14.59 2.18 -0.33
C LEU A 107 14.10 3.34 0.57
N TYR A 108 12.86 3.23 1.04
CA TYR A 108 12.25 4.19 1.94
C TYR A 108 11.42 3.47 3.01
N SER A 109 11.47 3.97 4.25
CA SER A 109 10.47 3.67 5.26
C SER A 109 10.00 4.98 5.90
N SER A 110 8.69 5.14 6.06
CA SER A 110 8.13 6.25 6.83
C SER A 110 8.33 6.10 8.34
N GLY A 111 8.72 4.90 8.81
CA GLY A 111 8.48 4.48 10.18
C GLY A 111 6.98 4.38 10.49
N LEU A 112 6.64 4.20 11.77
CA LEU A 112 5.26 4.18 12.23
C LEU A 112 4.63 5.57 12.07
N ILE A 113 3.64 5.67 11.20
CA ILE A 113 2.84 6.87 10.98
C ILE A 113 1.37 6.62 11.26
N GLY A 114 0.60 7.71 11.31
CA GLY A 114 -0.81 7.67 11.61
C GLY A 114 -1.14 7.85 13.08
N ARG A 115 -2.31 7.33 13.48
CA ARG A 115 -3.07 7.51 14.75
C ARG A 115 -4.47 8.09 14.50
N ASP A 116 -4.84 8.28 13.23
CA ASP A 116 -6.25 8.41 12.87
C ASP A 116 -6.94 7.04 12.86
N ASN A 117 -8.23 7.05 12.60
CA ASN A 117 -9.10 5.89 12.52
C ASN A 117 -10.12 6.08 11.39
N ALA A 118 -9.72 6.73 10.29
CA ALA A 118 -10.65 7.04 9.21
C ALA A 118 -11.17 5.74 8.56
N VAL A 119 -10.30 4.75 8.32
CA VAL A 119 -10.70 3.43 7.77
C VAL A 119 -11.75 2.80 8.69
N ALA A 120 -11.43 2.63 9.98
CA ALA A 120 -12.34 2.04 10.97
C ALA A 120 -13.65 2.82 11.18
N ARG A 121 -13.76 4.06 10.71
CA ARG A 121 -15.00 4.87 10.78
C ARG A 121 -15.66 5.11 9.42
N HIS A 122 -15.16 4.45 8.37
CA HIS A 122 -15.60 4.67 6.99
C HIS A 122 -15.52 6.16 6.58
N GLY A 123 -14.55 6.87 7.14
CA GLY A 123 -14.20 8.21 6.70
C GLY A 123 -13.49 8.18 5.35
N ILE A 124 -13.37 9.35 4.73
CA ILE A 124 -12.67 9.51 3.44
C ILE A 124 -11.35 10.28 3.57
N ARG A 125 -11.06 10.80 4.78
CA ARG A 125 -9.84 11.58 5.08
C ARG A 125 -9.57 11.61 6.58
N GLY A 126 -8.30 11.58 6.94
CA GLY A 126 -7.79 11.82 8.29
C GLY A 126 -6.72 12.92 8.27
N LEU A 127 -5.55 12.62 8.82
CA LEU A 127 -4.41 13.53 8.75
C LEU A 127 -3.65 13.31 7.44
N HIS A 128 -3.60 14.35 6.61
CA HIS A 128 -2.90 14.27 5.33
C HIS A 128 -1.38 14.40 5.51
N SER A 129 -0.61 13.56 4.83
CA SER A 129 0.85 13.65 4.71
C SER A 129 1.31 13.48 3.26
N LEU A 130 2.45 14.08 2.93
CA LEU A 130 3.10 13.92 1.62
C LEU A 130 4.52 13.39 1.85
N HIS A 131 4.83 12.25 1.25
CA HIS A 131 6.16 11.65 1.23
C HIS A 131 6.76 11.90 -0.15
N SER A 132 7.96 12.48 -0.21
CA SER A 132 8.74 12.65 -1.44
C SER A 132 9.97 11.76 -1.34
N ILE A 133 10.05 10.77 -2.22
CA ILE A 133 11.02 9.69 -2.17
C ILE A 133 11.90 9.79 -3.41
N SER A 134 13.19 9.98 -3.21
CA SER A 134 14.19 9.96 -4.28
C SER A 134 14.48 8.53 -4.69
N ILE A 135 14.38 8.25 -5.99
CA ILE A 135 14.72 6.96 -6.60
C ILE A 135 15.88 7.23 -7.55
N ASP A 136 17.02 6.61 -7.29
CA ASP A 136 18.18 6.69 -8.18
C ASP A 136 17.87 5.97 -9.50
N GLY A 137 18.20 6.59 -10.64
CA GLY A 137 17.96 6.02 -11.96
C GLY A 137 18.64 4.66 -12.17
N SER A 138 19.72 4.37 -11.45
CA SER A 138 20.39 3.06 -11.46
C SER A 138 19.58 1.91 -10.86
N LEU A 139 18.50 2.21 -10.12
CA LEU A 139 17.56 1.21 -9.63
C LEU A 139 16.49 0.84 -10.67
N LEU A 140 16.40 1.60 -11.75
CA LEU A 140 15.45 1.40 -12.84
C LEU A 140 16.11 0.70 -14.03
N ILE A 141 15.30 0.06 -14.86
CA ILE A 141 15.72 -0.63 -16.08
C ILE A 141 14.94 -0.12 -17.28
N GLU A 142 15.53 -0.19 -18.47
CA GLU A 142 14.77 -0.03 -19.71
C GLU A 142 13.78 -1.21 -19.83
N GLY A 143 12.50 -0.89 -20.01
CA GLY A 143 11.39 -1.84 -20.01
C GLY A 143 10.52 -1.74 -18.76
N VAL A 144 10.05 -2.89 -18.27
CA VAL A 144 9.06 -2.95 -17.19
C VAL A 144 9.73 -2.82 -15.82
N ASN A 145 9.34 -1.79 -15.09
CA ASN A 145 9.73 -1.54 -13.71
C ASN A 145 8.55 -1.77 -12.77
N THR A 146 8.84 -2.09 -11.50
CA THR A 146 7.84 -2.24 -10.45
C THR A 146 8.23 -1.46 -9.21
N ILE A 147 7.32 -0.59 -8.75
CA ILE A 147 7.38 0.01 -7.40
C ILE A 147 6.51 -0.83 -6.48
N PHE A 148 7.06 -1.24 -5.34
CA PHE A 148 6.35 -1.98 -4.30
C PHE A 148 6.01 -1.04 -3.14
N LEU A 149 4.73 -0.99 -2.74
CA LEU A 149 4.26 -0.27 -1.56
C LEU A 149 3.84 -1.29 -0.50
N THR A 150 4.69 -1.48 0.51
CA THR A 150 4.45 -2.43 1.58
C THR A 150 3.94 -1.73 2.83
N GLN A 151 2.85 -2.24 3.36
CA GLN A 151 2.39 -2.02 4.72
C GLN A 151 2.70 -3.30 5.51
N PRO A 152 3.66 -3.30 6.45
CA PRO A 152 4.11 -4.53 7.12
C PRO A 152 3.43 -4.79 8.47
N ARG A 153 2.69 -3.82 9.04
CA ARG A 153 2.11 -3.96 10.39
C ARG A 153 0.82 -4.74 10.32
N ASN A 154 0.69 -5.77 11.14
CA ASN A 154 -0.36 -6.79 11.01
C ASN A 154 -0.97 -7.21 12.35
N ASP A 155 -0.80 -6.38 13.39
CA ASP A 155 -1.31 -6.64 14.73
C ASP A 155 -2.80 -6.27 14.90
N ASP A 156 -3.43 -5.67 13.87
CA ASP A 156 -4.84 -5.31 13.86
C ASP A 156 -5.35 -5.17 12.41
N GLU A 157 -6.65 -5.38 12.21
CA GLU A 157 -7.28 -5.33 10.88
C GLU A 157 -7.18 -3.94 10.22
N PHE A 158 -7.17 -2.88 11.03
CA PHE A 158 -7.20 -1.50 10.58
C PHE A 158 -5.81 -0.87 10.43
N ARG A 159 -4.73 -1.67 10.39
CA ARG A 159 -3.43 -1.12 10.01
C ARG A 159 -3.47 -0.76 8.53
N SER A 160 -3.52 0.53 8.23
CA SER A 160 -3.91 0.95 6.88
C SER A 160 -3.43 2.33 6.44
N PHE A 161 -3.42 2.52 5.12
CA PHE A 161 -3.33 3.81 4.43
C PHE A 161 -4.62 4.13 3.68
N MET A 162 -4.92 5.40 3.52
CA MET A 162 -5.76 5.93 2.44
C MET A 162 -4.89 6.81 1.56
N TYR A 163 -4.75 6.44 0.29
CA TYR A 163 -4.02 7.23 -0.69
C TYR A 163 -4.91 8.35 -1.23
N ASP A 164 -4.33 9.54 -1.34
CA ASP A 164 -4.90 10.67 -2.07
C ASP A 164 -4.36 10.67 -3.51
N TYR A 165 -3.05 10.60 -3.63
CA TYR A 165 -2.37 10.74 -4.91
C TYR A 165 -0.99 10.08 -4.93
N LEU A 166 -0.64 9.49 -6.08
CA LEU A 166 0.67 8.94 -6.38
C LEU A 166 1.20 9.58 -7.66
N ARG A 167 2.47 10.00 -7.66
CA ARG A 167 3.13 10.54 -8.86
C ARG A 167 4.58 10.12 -8.91
N PHE A 168 4.99 9.57 -10.04
CA PHE A 168 6.39 9.28 -10.32
C PHE A 168 6.90 10.25 -11.39
N GLU A 169 7.95 11.01 -11.06
CA GLU A 169 8.49 12.09 -11.88
C GLU A 169 9.92 11.73 -12.32
N GLY A 170 10.22 11.96 -13.60
CA GLY A 170 11.59 11.91 -14.12
C GLY A 170 12.48 13.02 -13.53
N PRO A 171 13.81 12.90 -13.70
CA PRO A 171 14.74 13.94 -13.28
C PRO A 171 14.42 15.29 -13.93
N PRO A 172 14.66 16.42 -13.22
CA PRO A 172 14.53 17.74 -13.81
C PRO A 172 15.59 17.91 -14.92
N ASN A 173 15.15 18.42 -16.07
CA ASN A 173 16.02 18.79 -17.20
C ASN A 173 16.95 19.96 -16.85
#